data_AF-A0AA44WB86-F1
#
_entry.id   AF-A0AA44WB86-F1
#
_cell.length_a   1.000
_cell.length_b   1.000
_cell.length_c   1.000
_cell.angle_alpha   90.00
_cell.angle_beta   90.00
_cell.angle_gamma   90.00
#
_symmetry.space_group_name_H-M   'P 1'
#
loop_
_entity.id
_entity.type
_entity.pdbx_description
1 polymer ?
#
loop_
_entity_poly.entity_id
_entity_poly.type
_entity_poly.pdbx_seq_one_letter_code
_entity_poly.pdbx_strand_id
1 'polypeptide(L)'
;MARELSSNWKQLQAHIQAESSSQADGKTPSTLKRKASGKGLASAAKKQKKPVVSRTAAASASTTVTPRPPPSAAARARRVPADLAARMGAAQSSKVADPARTGPSPSLAAWAAENDVSAESLAEAYGLGLPGNAMLAEPEKENAGRTPGLDVGKYVAMDCEMVGVGEGGHESVLARVSLVDFHGRQVYDSFVRPRERVTDWRTAVSGIAPRKMRLARDFEDVQAEVAELLQDRILIGHDVKHDLDALQLTHSIKDIRDTSKFPGFRQYGNGKKPALRKLAGEILKVEIQQGAHSSVEDAKVTMALFRRHKPAFDVDNTNRFPTFAPGARSAAKKPRKKKK
;
A
#
# COMPACT_ATOMS: atom_id res chain seq x y z
N MET A 1 -19.89 -24.79 -5.78
CA MET A 1 -18.75 -24.37 -6.62
C MET A 1 -18.06 -23.21 -5.95
N ALA A 2 -16.78 -23.33 -5.60
CA ALA A 2 -16.01 -22.23 -5.04
C ALA A 2 -15.74 -21.16 -6.11
N ARG A 3 -15.64 -19.89 -5.71
CA ARG A 3 -15.16 -18.81 -6.56
C ARG A 3 -13.70 -18.56 -6.24
N GLU A 4 -12.82 -18.74 -7.21
CA GLU A 4 -11.42 -18.32 -7.07
C GLU A 4 -11.36 -16.80 -6.95
N LEU A 5 -10.68 -16.32 -5.90
CA LEU A 5 -10.41 -14.91 -5.69
C LEU A 5 -8.90 -14.70 -5.55
N SER A 6 -8.41 -13.63 -6.17
CA SER A 6 -7.03 -13.15 -6.18
C SER A 6 -5.95 -14.14 -6.65
N SER A 7 -5.99 -14.50 -7.93
CA SER A 7 -4.79 -14.98 -8.64
C SER A 7 -3.71 -13.88 -8.78
N ASN A 8 -4.09 -12.60 -8.73
CA ASN A 8 -3.18 -11.46 -8.88
C ASN A 8 -2.25 -11.29 -7.65
N TRP A 9 -2.77 -11.53 -6.44
CA TRP A 9 -1.97 -11.55 -5.20
C TRP A 9 -0.80 -12.54 -5.26
N LYS A 10 -1.01 -13.74 -5.83
CA LYS A 10 0.05 -14.75 -5.98
C LYS A 10 1.15 -14.32 -6.96
N GLN A 11 0.81 -13.48 -7.95
CA GLN A 11 1.77 -12.91 -8.89
C GLN A 11 2.61 -11.80 -8.24
N LEU A 12 2.02 -10.97 -7.37
CA LEU A 12 2.74 -10.00 -6.54
C LEU A 12 3.79 -10.69 -5.64
N GLN A 13 3.40 -11.79 -4.96
CA GLN A 13 4.34 -12.58 -4.15
C GLN A 13 5.52 -13.13 -4.97
N ALA A 14 5.26 -13.64 -6.17
CA ALA A 14 6.30 -14.18 -7.05
C ALA A 14 7.27 -13.09 -7.58
N HIS A 15 6.76 -11.90 -7.90
CA HIS A 15 7.61 -10.80 -8.40
C HIS A 15 8.57 -10.28 -7.31
N ILE A 16 8.07 -10.11 -6.08
CA ILE A 16 8.86 -9.69 -4.93
C ILE A 16 9.99 -10.70 -4.64
N GLN A 17 9.71 -12.01 -4.76
CA GLN A 17 10.73 -13.05 -4.65
C GLN A 17 11.79 -12.94 -5.74
N ALA A 18 11.39 -12.76 -7.01
CA ALA A 18 12.32 -12.63 -8.13
C ALA A 18 13.24 -11.39 -8.00
N GLU A 19 12.70 -10.23 -7.62
CA GLU A 19 13.50 -9.01 -7.40
C GLU A 19 14.48 -9.16 -6.22
N SER A 20 14.07 -9.84 -5.14
CA SER A 20 14.97 -10.13 -4.01
C SER A 20 16.15 -11.03 -4.38
N SER A 21 16.01 -11.87 -5.42
CA SER A 21 17.08 -12.76 -5.91
C SER A 21 18.03 -12.12 -6.92
N SER A 22 17.71 -10.93 -7.45
CA SER A 22 18.42 -10.32 -8.58
C SER A 22 19.18 -9.02 -8.25
N GLN A 23 18.95 -8.38 -7.10
CA GLN A 23 19.80 -7.29 -6.60
C GLN A 23 21.03 -7.80 -5.82
N ALA A 24 21.80 -8.70 -6.43
CA ALA A 24 23.03 -9.29 -5.86
C ALA A 24 24.26 -9.16 -6.77
N ASP A 25 24.22 -8.31 -7.80
CA ASP A 25 25.38 -8.01 -8.65
C ASP A 25 25.41 -6.53 -9.08
N GLY A 26 26.53 -5.85 -8.86
CA GLY A 26 26.63 -4.39 -9.00
C GLY A 26 27.64 -3.96 -10.06
N LYS A 27 27.21 -3.12 -11.02
CA LYS A 27 28.13 -2.40 -11.93
C LYS A 27 27.52 -1.10 -12.49
N THR A 28 28.11 0.03 -12.10
CA THR A 28 27.96 1.31 -12.80
C THR A 28 28.69 1.29 -14.15
N PRO A 29 28.21 2.05 -15.14
CA PRO A 29 29.12 3.00 -15.77
C PRO A 29 28.53 4.43 -15.87
N SER A 30 29.38 5.36 -16.31
CA SER A 30 29.18 6.81 -16.17
C SER A 30 28.81 7.53 -17.46
N THR A 31 28.28 8.75 -17.30
CA THR A 31 28.41 9.91 -18.22
C THR A 31 28.02 9.78 -19.69
N LEU A 32 27.15 10.70 -20.15
CA LEU A 32 27.46 11.49 -21.35
C LEU A 32 26.71 12.84 -21.35
N LYS A 33 27.44 13.94 -21.60
CA LYS A 33 26.86 15.27 -21.88
C LYS A 33 26.35 15.34 -23.32
N ARG A 34 25.30 16.13 -23.56
CA ARG A 34 25.27 17.04 -24.71
C ARG A 34 24.40 18.27 -24.44
N LYS A 35 24.52 19.26 -25.32
CA LYS A 35 24.22 20.69 -25.06
C LYS A 35 23.04 21.16 -25.91
N ALA A 36 22.26 22.10 -25.38
CA ALA A 36 21.12 22.67 -26.10
C ALA A 36 21.54 23.67 -27.19
N SER A 37 20.76 23.70 -28.28
CA SER A 37 20.62 24.84 -29.19
C SER A 37 19.20 24.78 -29.78
N GLY A 38 18.49 25.91 -29.76
CA GLY A 38 17.12 26.00 -30.30
C GLY A 38 17.04 27.03 -31.42
N LYS A 39 16.05 26.84 -32.29
CA LYS A 39 15.43 27.89 -33.13
C LYS A 39 14.02 27.42 -33.47
N GLY A 40 13.03 28.30 -33.31
CA GLY A 40 11.66 28.05 -33.74
C GLY A 40 11.40 28.62 -35.13
N LEU A 41 10.34 28.14 -35.78
CA LEU A 41 9.67 28.76 -36.93
C LEU A 41 8.20 28.31 -36.91
N ALA A 42 7.31 29.09 -37.52
CA ALA A 42 5.87 28.97 -37.32
C ALA A 42 5.07 28.81 -38.63
N SER A 43 4.12 27.87 -38.63
CA SER A 43 2.81 27.91 -39.32
C SER A 43 2.04 26.66 -38.88
N ALA A 44 0.73 26.63 -38.61
CA ALA A 44 -0.45 27.39 -39.04
C ALA A 44 -1.23 26.75 -40.22
N ALA A 45 -2.34 26.10 -39.82
CA ALA A 45 -3.60 25.93 -40.55
C ALA A 45 -3.82 24.76 -41.55
N LYS A 46 -4.98 24.08 -41.34
CA LYS A 46 -5.95 23.57 -42.35
C LYS A 46 -5.53 22.37 -43.24
N LYS A 47 -6.43 21.49 -43.72
CA LYS A 47 -7.81 21.06 -43.33
C LYS A 47 -8.17 19.78 -44.13
N GLN A 48 -9.33 19.16 -43.87
CA GLN A 48 -10.04 18.17 -44.73
C GLN A 48 -9.37 16.78 -44.93
N LYS A 49 -10.05 15.70 -45.36
CA LYS A 49 -11.44 15.16 -45.11
C LYS A 49 -11.42 13.64 -45.46
N LYS A 50 -12.37 12.83 -44.94
CA LYS A 50 -12.60 11.40 -45.33
C LYS A 50 -13.46 11.30 -46.62
N PRO A 51 -13.47 10.15 -47.33
CA PRO A 51 -14.29 8.94 -47.02
C PRO A 51 -13.43 7.64 -46.95
N VAL A 52 -13.82 6.40 -46.59
CA VAL A 52 -15.07 5.57 -46.65
C VAL A 52 -15.32 5.02 -48.08
N VAL A 53 -15.67 3.74 -48.35
CA VAL A 53 -16.20 2.62 -47.53
C VAL A 53 -15.08 1.58 -47.13
N SER A 54 -15.15 0.23 -47.07
CA SER A 54 -16.10 -0.85 -47.49
C SER A 54 -16.08 -2.09 -46.54
N ARG A 55 -16.15 -3.35 -47.05
CA ARG A 55 -16.24 -4.67 -46.37
C ARG A 55 -15.70 -5.80 -47.27
N THR A 56 -14.98 -6.80 -46.72
CA THR A 56 -15.03 -8.28 -46.97
C THR A 56 -13.81 -8.97 -46.29
N ALA A 57 -13.64 -10.30 -46.33
CA ALA A 57 -14.39 -11.35 -45.61
C ALA A 57 -13.67 -12.72 -45.72
N ALA A 58 -13.60 -13.48 -44.60
CA ALA A 58 -13.41 -14.93 -44.50
C ALA A 58 -12.07 -15.62 -44.90
N ALA A 59 -11.99 -16.90 -44.49
CA ALA A 59 -11.13 -18.01 -44.97
C ALA A 59 -9.68 -18.19 -44.46
N SER A 60 -9.57 -18.90 -43.34
CA SER A 60 -8.90 -20.22 -43.21
C SER A 60 -7.50 -20.51 -43.82
N ALA A 61 -6.55 -20.85 -42.94
CA ALA A 61 -5.49 -21.84 -43.23
C ALA A 61 -5.15 -22.62 -41.94
N SER A 62 -4.85 -23.92 -42.07
CA SER A 62 -4.51 -24.82 -40.95
C SER A 62 -3.14 -25.47 -41.18
N THR A 63 -2.26 -25.41 -40.19
CA THR A 63 -0.93 -26.04 -40.25
C THR A 63 -0.67 -26.81 -38.95
N THR A 64 -0.75 -28.14 -39.03
CA THR A 64 -0.48 -29.05 -37.91
C THR A 64 0.99 -29.43 -37.91
N VAL A 65 1.69 -29.35 -36.77
CA VAL A 65 3.10 -29.80 -36.64
C VAL A 65 3.29 -30.58 -35.34
N THR A 66 3.84 -31.79 -35.46
CA THR A 66 4.17 -32.70 -34.35
C THR A 66 5.68 -32.97 -34.28
N PRO A 67 6.32 -32.88 -33.10
CA PRO A 67 7.65 -33.45 -32.86
C PRO A 67 7.58 -34.83 -32.16
N ARG A 68 8.61 -35.66 -32.36
CA ARG A 68 8.77 -37.02 -31.80
C ARG A 68 9.98 -37.02 -30.83
N PRO A 69 9.97 -37.79 -29.71
CA PRO A 69 11.02 -37.73 -28.69
C PRO A 69 12.33 -38.49 -29.07
N PRO A 70 13.46 -38.16 -28.41
CA PRO A 70 14.74 -38.87 -28.54
C PRO A 70 14.82 -40.14 -27.66
N PRO A 71 15.73 -41.09 -27.96
CA PRO A 71 15.86 -42.37 -27.26
C PRO A 71 16.88 -42.38 -26.10
N SER A 72 16.77 -43.39 -25.23
CA SER A 72 17.70 -43.70 -24.14
C SER A 72 18.71 -44.80 -24.49
N ALA A 73 19.92 -44.74 -23.92
CA ALA A 73 20.87 -45.86 -23.83
C ALA A 73 21.57 -45.85 -22.46
N ALA A 74 22.13 -46.99 -22.02
CA ALA A 74 22.51 -47.24 -20.63
C ALA A 74 23.88 -47.91 -20.45
N ALA A 75 24.21 -48.29 -19.19
CA ALA A 75 25.47 -48.84 -18.70
C ALA A 75 26.62 -47.81 -18.55
N ARG A 76 27.63 -48.01 -17.70
CA ARG A 76 28.14 -49.27 -17.12
C ARG A 76 28.80 -49.05 -15.75
N ALA A 77 28.67 -50.02 -14.84
CA ALA A 77 29.22 -49.94 -13.47
C ALA A 77 30.60 -50.60 -13.31
N ARG A 78 31.36 -50.22 -12.26
CA ARG A 78 32.49 -50.99 -11.71
C ARG A 78 32.76 -50.66 -10.22
N ARG A 79 33.27 -51.66 -9.48
CA ARG A 79 33.93 -51.59 -8.16
C ARG A 79 35.32 -52.27 -8.31
N VAL A 80 36.24 -52.43 -7.34
CA VAL A 80 36.38 -52.25 -5.86
C VAL A 80 37.91 -51.97 -5.62
N PRO A 81 38.48 -51.82 -4.40
CA PRO A 81 37.95 -51.72 -3.02
C PRO A 81 38.52 -50.47 -2.25
N ALA A 82 38.53 -50.51 -0.92
CA ALA A 82 39.19 -49.54 -0.02
C ALA A 82 40.22 -50.25 0.89
N ASP A 83 41.11 -49.51 1.55
CA ASP A 83 41.83 -49.96 2.74
C ASP A 83 42.22 -48.79 3.68
N LEU A 84 42.79 -49.09 4.84
CA LEU A 84 42.79 -48.32 6.08
C LEU A 84 44.15 -47.69 6.44
N ALA A 85 44.15 -46.46 6.94
CA ALA A 85 45.27 -45.89 7.71
C ALA A 85 44.76 -44.84 8.73
N ALA A 86 45.27 -44.90 9.97
CA ALA A 86 44.87 -44.01 11.06
C ALA A 86 46.01 -43.08 11.51
N ARG A 87 45.67 -41.86 11.95
CA ARG A 87 46.47 -41.09 12.92
C ARG A 87 45.69 -39.91 13.51
N MET A 88 46.16 -39.40 14.65
CA MET A 88 45.43 -38.48 15.53
C MET A 88 45.68 -37.00 15.22
N GLY A 89 44.72 -36.15 15.64
CA GLY A 89 45.05 -34.89 16.33
C GLY A 89 45.36 -33.67 15.47
N ALA A 90 44.32 -32.99 14.98
CA ALA A 90 44.40 -31.57 14.62
C ALA A 90 43.07 -30.87 14.99
N ALA A 91 43.15 -29.80 15.78
CA ALA A 91 41.98 -29.02 16.19
C ALA A 91 41.49 -28.14 15.03
N GLN A 92 40.63 -28.69 14.17
CA GLN A 92 39.92 -27.93 13.16
C GLN A 92 38.73 -27.22 13.80
N SER A 93 38.84 -25.91 14.00
CA SER A 93 37.70 -25.05 14.33
C SER A 93 36.75 -25.03 13.12
N SER A 94 35.77 -25.93 13.11
CA SER A 94 34.71 -25.91 12.11
C SER A 94 34.01 -24.56 12.16
N LYS A 95 34.15 -23.77 11.08
CA LYS A 95 33.21 -22.68 10.83
C LYS A 95 31.83 -23.31 10.69
N VAL A 96 31.05 -23.27 11.77
CA VAL A 96 29.59 -23.34 11.64
C VAL A 96 29.22 -22.19 10.73
N ALA A 97 28.75 -22.50 9.53
CA ALA A 97 28.11 -21.51 8.71
C ALA A 97 26.79 -21.19 9.39
N ASP A 98 26.75 -20.10 10.16
CA ASP A 98 25.52 -19.62 10.79
C ASP A 98 24.44 -19.50 9.71
N PRO A 99 23.35 -20.31 9.77
CA PRO A 99 22.21 -20.04 8.92
C PRO A 99 21.68 -18.67 9.33
N ALA A 100 21.60 -17.73 8.38
CA ALA A 100 21.30 -16.34 8.66
C ALA A 100 20.07 -16.23 9.57
N ARG A 101 20.28 -15.83 10.83
CA ARG A 101 19.29 -15.95 11.91
C ARG A 101 18.30 -14.79 11.84
N THR A 102 17.51 -14.77 10.77
CA THR A 102 16.56 -13.73 10.37
C THR A 102 15.27 -13.74 11.20
N GLY A 103 15.43 -13.61 12.52
CA GLY A 103 14.36 -13.41 13.49
C GLY A 103 14.90 -12.77 14.75
N PRO A 104 14.06 -12.10 15.57
CA PRO A 104 14.51 -11.51 16.82
C PRO A 104 15.12 -12.58 17.74
N SER A 105 16.21 -12.24 18.42
CA SER A 105 16.76 -13.07 19.51
C SER A 105 15.66 -13.34 20.55
N PRO A 106 15.61 -14.52 21.20
CA PRO A 106 14.67 -14.78 22.29
C PRO A 106 14.69 -13.71 23.39
N SER A 107 15.86 -13.11 23.65
CA SER A 107 16.02 -11.97 24.57
C SER A 107 15.38 -10.66 24.08
N LEU A 108 15.37 -10.41 22.76
CA LEU A 108 14.71 -9.24 22.16
C LEU A 108 13.19 -9.41 22.13
N ALA A 109 12.70 -10.63 21.87
CA ALA A 109 11.28 -10.95 21.93
C ALA A 109 10.71 -10.82 23.36
N ALA A 110 11.46 -11.28 24.38
CA ALA A 110 11.11 -11.09 25.78
C ALA A 110 11.06 -9.61 26.16
N TRP A 111 12.11 -8.84 25.86
CA TRP A 111 12.15 -7.40 26.15
C TRP A 111 11.00 -6.64 25.48
N ALA A 112 10.65 -6.99 24.24
CA ALA A 112 9.56 -6.35 23.52
C ALA A 112 8.20 -6.60 24.20
N ALA A 113 7.94 -7.84 24.64
CA ALA A 113 6.74 -8.19 25.40
C ALA A 113 6.69 -7.54 26.81
N GLU A 114 7.85 -7.28 27.44
CA GLU A 114 7.95 -6.56 28.71
C GLU A 114 7.70 -5.04 28.60
N ASN A 115 7.68 -4.48 27.38
CA ASN A 115 7.60 -3.04 27.11
C ASN A 115 6.42 -2.66 26.18
N ASP A 116 5.44 -3.55 26.00
CA ASP A 116 4.31 -3.41 25.06
C ASP A 116 4.71 -3.09 23.59
N VAL A 117 5.93 -3.47 23.18
CA VAL A 117 6.43 -3.26 21.82
C VAL A 117 6.16 -4.51 20.98
N SER A 118 5.46 -4.35 19.85
CA SER A 118 5.23 -5.48 18.93
C SER A 118 6.54 -5.94 18.28
N ALA A 119 6.69 -7.25 18.05
CA ALA A 119 7.89 -7.82 17.45
C ALA A 119 8.13 -7.31 16.01
N GLU A 120 7.08 -6.90 15.31
CA GLU A 120 7.12 -6.29 13.99
C GLU A 120 7.66 -4.86 14.06
N SER A 121 7.19 -4.06 15.03
CA SER A 121 7.70 -2.71 15.30
C SER A 121 9.18 -2.75 15.69
N LEU A 122 9.58 -3.75 16.48
CA LEU A 122 10.97 -4.01 16.88
C LEU A 122 11.85 -4.37 15.67
N ALA A 123 11.37 -5.26 14.80
CA ALA A 123 12.10 -5.67 13.60
C ALA A 123 12.26 -4.53 12.59
N GLU A 124 11.22 -3.69 12.41
CA GLU A 124 11.30 -2.47 11.59
C GLU A 124 12.30 -1.45 12.18
N ALA A 125 12.27 -1.22 13.50
CA ALA A 125 13.15 -0.28 14.18
C ALA A 125 14.65 -0.67 14.12
N TYR A 126 14.97 -1.96 14.23
CA TYR A 126 16.35 -2.46 14.15
C TYR A 126 16.80 -2.85 12.73
N GLY A 127 15.94 -2.70 11.71
CA GLY A 127 16.25 -3.13 10.35
C GLY A 127 16.51 -4.64 10.22
N LEU A 128 15.98 -5.44 11.15
CA LEU A 128 16.08 -6.90 11.16
C LEU A 128 15.16 -7.45 10.07
N GLY A 129 15.67 -7.46 8.84
CA GLY A 129 14.91 -7.62 7.60
C GLY A 129 13.89 -8.74 7.64
N LEU A 130 12.64 -8.39 7.93
CA LEU A 130 11.49 -9.25 7.72
C LEU A 130 11.46 -9.62 6.21
N PRO A 131 11.48 -10.91 5.84
CA PRO A 131 11.24 -11.30 4.45
C PRO A 131 9.87 -10.73 4.05
N GLY A 132 9.79 -10.07 2.89
CA GLY A 132 8.77 -9.08 2.53
C GLY A 132 7.31 -9.55 2.56
N ASN A 133 6.79 -9.75 3.77
CA ASN A 133 5.56 -10.48 4.02
C ASN A 133 4.92 -10.08 5.37
N ALA A 134 5.00 -8.80 5.75
CA ALA A 134 4.15 -8.18 6.78
C ALA A 134 2.66 -8.10 6.38
N MET A 135 2.23 -9.05 5.55
CA MET A 135 0.87 -9.33 5.09
C MET A 135 0.46 -10.80 5.33
N LEU A 136 1.20 -11.53 6.19
CA LEU A 136 0.58 -12.57 7.04
C LEU A 136 -0.33 -11.92 8.10
N ALA A 137 -1.21 -11.03 7.66
CA ALA A 137 -2.30 -10.55 8.47
C ALA A 137 -3.30 -11.69 8.65
N GLU A 138 -3.93 -11.75 9.82
CA GLU A 138 -5.14 -12.54 10.04
C GLU A 138 -6.14 -12.32 8.89
N PRO A 139 -6.80 -13.38 8.39
CA PRO A 139 -7.68 -13.29 7.23
C PRO A 139 -8.76 -12.24 7.47
N GLU A 140 -8.91 -11.32 6.51
CA GLU A 140 -9.83 -10.19 6.60
C GLU A 140 -11.27 -10.67 6.86
N LYS A 141 -11.87 -10.13 7.92
CA LYS A 141 -13.22 -10.51 8.37
C LYS A 141 -14.16 -9.37 8.00
N GLU A 142 -14.88 -9.53 6.88
CA GLU A 142 -15.86 -8.55 6.41
C GLU A 142 -16.89 -8.29 7.53
N ASN A 143 -17.12 -7.02 7.88
CA ASN A 143 -18.05 -6.57 8.92
C ASN A 143 -17.73 -7.02 10.37
N ALA A 144 -16.48 -7.39 10.67
CA ALA A 144 -16.06 -7.85 12.00
C ALA A 144 -16.43 -6.91 13.17
N GLY A 145 -16.51 -5.60 12.94
CA GLY A 145 -16.44 -4.58 13.98
C GLY A 145 -14.99 -4.40 14.43
N ARG A 146 -14.79 -4.04 15.70
CA ARG A 146 -13.49 -3.87 16.32
C ARG A 146 -12.76 -5.20 16.55
N THR A 147 -11.51 -5.28 16.09
CA THR A 147 -10.64 -6.45 16.32
C THR A 147 -10.23 -6.52 17.79
N PRO A 148 -10.57 -7.60 18.53
CA PRO A 148 -10.23 -7.72 19.94
C PRO A 148 -8.73 -8.00 20.14
N GLY A 149 -8.15 -7.47 21.22
CA GLY A 149 -6.77 -7.75 21.64
C GLY A 149 -5.67 -7.11 20.76
N LEU A 150 -6.03 -6.25 19.80
CA LEU A 150 -5.07 -5.54 18.95
C LEU A 150 -4.74 -4.15 19.54
N ASP A 151 -3.47 -3.89 19.88
CA ASP A 151 -3.02 -2.51 20.00
C ASP A 151 -2.99 -1.86 18.61
N VAL A 152 -3.61 -0.68 18.56
CA VAL A 152 -3.81 0.16 17.39
C VAL A 152 -2.61 1.10 17.18
N GLY A 153 -1.84 1.39 18.23
CA GLY A 153 -0.71 2.31 18.18
C GLY A 153 -1.08 3.75 17.81
N LYS A 154 -0.07 4.57 17.46
CA LYS A 154 -0.24 6.01 17.25
C LYS A 154 -0.89 6.41 15.91
N TYR A 155 -0.86 5.53 14.91
CA TYR A 155 -1.20 5.84 13.52
C TYR A 155 -2.30 4.92 13.01
N VAL A 156 -3.38 5.49 12.49
CA VAL A 156 -4.53 4.75 11.96
C VAL A 156 -4.85 5.27 10.56
N ALA A 157 -5.01 4.37 9.59
CA ALA A 157 -5.59 4.74 8.30
C ALA A 157 -7.07 4.36 8.26
N MET A 158 -7.89 5.21 7.64
CA MET A 158 -9.33 5.04 7.50
C MET A 158 -9.75 5.31 6.05
N ASP A 159 -10.77 4.57 5.60
CA ASP A 159 -11.44 4.75 4.32
C ASP A 159 -12.92 4.33 4.42
N CYS A 160 -13.82 5.03 3.72
CA CYS A 160 -15.27 4.86 3.78
C CYS A 160 -15.92 4.60 2.41
N GLU A 161 -16.87 3.65 2.38
CA GLU A 161 -17.77 3.45 1.24
C GLU A 161 -19.10 4.18 1.47
N MET A 162 -19.51 5.00 0.51
CA MET A 162 -20.74 5.81 0.57
C MET A 162 -21.79 5.38 -0.47
N VAL A 163 -23.05 5.52 -0.10
CA VAL A 163 -24.24 5.31 -0.96
C VAL A 163 -25.00 6.62 -1.18
N GLY A 164 -25.83 6.67 -2.22
CA GLY A 164 -26.66 7.80 -2.59
C GLY A 164 -28.01 7.82 -1.88
N VAL A 165 -28.36 8.94 -1.26
CA VAL A 165 -29.68 9.25 -0.70
C VAL A 165 -30.26 10.54 -1.30
N GLY A 166 -31.48 10.90 -0.91
CA GLY A 166 -32.23 12.01 -1.47
C GLY A 166 -32.69 11.78 -2.91
N GLU A 167 -33.34 12.80 -3.48
CA GLU A 167 -33.74 12.79 -4.90
C GLU A 167 -32.51 12.74 -5.81
N GLY A 168 -32.54 11.86 -6.82
CA GLY A 168 -31.40 11.62 -7.71
C GLY A 168 -30.19 10.88 -7.09
N GLY A 169 -30.21 10.57 -5.78
CA GLY A 169 -29.11 9.85 -5.11
C GLY A 169 -27.82 10.66 -5.00
N HIS A 170 -27.91 12.00 -5.01
CA HIS A 170 -26.76 12.90 -5.05
C HIS A 170 -26.06 13.06 -3.69
N GLU A 171 -26.83 13.11 -2.60
CA GLU A 171 -26.28 13.15 -1.25
C GLU A 171 -25.60 11.82 -0.91
N SER A 172 -24.49 11.88 -0.17
CA SER A 172 -23.59 10.75 0.03
C SER A 172 -23.45 10.41 1.51
N VAL A 173 -24.02 9.27 1.90
CA VAL A 173 -24.03 8.81 3.31
C VAL A 173 -23.24 7.52 3.49
N LEU A 174 -22.72 7.32 4.69
CA LEU A 174 -21.89 6.19 5.06
C LEU A 174 -22.64 4.85 4.94
N ALA A 175 -21.97 3.84 4.36
CA ALA A 175 -22.48 2.47 4.29
C ALA A 175 -21.43 1.39 4.63
N ARG A 176 -20.13 1.71 4.62
CA ARG A 176 -19.06 0.91 5.23
C ARG A 176 -17.94 1.83 5.71
N VAL A 177 -17.30 1.51 6.82
CA VAL A 177 -16.04 2.15 7.26
C VAL A 177 -15.04 1.07 7.65
N SER A 178 -13.79 1.24 7.20
CA SER A 178 -12.66 0.37 7.52
C SER A 178 -11.54 1.17 8.17
N LEU A 179 -10.91 0.63 9.22
CA LEU A 179 -9.72 1.20 9.84
C LEU A 179 -8.62 0.15 9.98
N VAL A 180 -7.36 0.56 9.76
CA VAL A 180 -6.17 -0.27 9.90
C VAL A 180 -5.06 0.44 10.67
N ASP A 181 -4.25 -0.33 11.39
CA ASP A 181 -3.13 0.17 12.18
C ASP A 181 -1.91 0.54 11.32
N PHE A 182 -0.84 1.03 11.96
CA PHE A 182 0.43 1.34 11.29
C PHE A 182 1.01 0.18 10.46
N HIS A 183 0.75 -1.07 10.85
CA HIS A 183 1.27 -2.25 10.16
C HIS A 183 0.38 -2.70 8.99
N GLY A 184 -0.87 -2.24 8.92
CA GLY A 184 -1.86 -2.67 7.93
C GLY A 184 -2.75 -3.83 8.42
N ARG A 185 -2.77 -4.10 9.73
CA ARG A 185 -3.67 -5.05 10.38
C ARG A 185 -5.06 -4.42 10.51
N GLN A 186 -6.12 -5.20 10.30
CA GLN A 186 -7.50 -4.75 10.41
C GLN A 186 -7.83 -4.38 11.87
N VAL A 187 -8.09 -3.11 12.13
CA VAL A 187 -8.53 -2.60 13.44
C VAL A 187 -10.05 -2.60 13.55
N TYR A 188 -10.71 -2.20 12.46
CA TYR A 188 -12.16 -2.12 12.38
C TYR A 188 -12.65 -2.36 10.94
N ASP A 189 -13.78 -3.05 10.78
CA ASP A 189 -14.59 -3.03 9.55
C ASP A 189 -16.07 -3.20 9.92
N SER A 190 -16.93 -2.27 9.51
CA SER A 190 -18.38 -2.45 9.64
C SER A 190 -19.11 -1.91 8.42
N PHE A 191 -20.13 -2.66 7.97
CA PHE A 191 -21.25 -2.06 7.28
C PHE A 191 -22.04 -1.21 8.25
N VAL A 192 -22.55 -0.09 7.75
CA VAL A 192 -23.28 0.92 8.52
C VAL A 192 -24.66 1.05 7.90
N ARG A 193 -25.69 1.08 8.73
CA ARG A 193 -27.07 1.25 8.29
C ARG A 193 -27.32 2.73 7.99
N PRO A 194 -27.62 3.12 6.74
CA PRO A 194 -27.95 4.51 6.44
C PRO A 194 -29.25 4.89 7.16
N ARG A 195 -29.26 6.05 7.82
CA ARG A 195 -30.46 6.61 8.48
C ARG A 195 -31.59 6.90 7.49
N GLU A 196 -31.24 7.16 6.24
CA GLU A 196 -32.16 7.52 5.16
C GLU A 196 -32.32 6.40 4.12
N ARG A 197 -33.43 6.47 3.36
CA ARG A 197 -33.73 5.51 2.30
C ARG A 197 -32.78 5.70 1.11
N VAL A 198 -31.80 4.82 0.99
CA VAL A 198 -30.90 4.72 -0.17
C VAL A 198 -31.68 4.71 -1.49
N THR A 199 -31.33 5.64 -2.38
CA THR A 199 -31.89 5.79 -3.72
C THR A 199 -30.92 5.32 -4.81
N ASP A 200 -29.60 5.40 -4.56
CA ASP A 200 -28.56 4.79 -5.40
C ASP A 200 -27.54 4.03 -4.54
N TRP A 201 -27.31 2.75 -4.83
CA TRP A 201 -26.34 1.93 -4.10
C TRP A 201 -24.90 2.12 -4.55
N ARG A 202 -24.67 2.74 -5.73
CA ARG A 202 -23.34 2.96 -6.32
C ARG A 202 -22.48 1.68 -6.44
N THR A 203 -23.11 0.50 -6.43
CA THR A 203 -22.48 -0.82 -6.21
C THR A 203 -21.28 -1.13 -7.11
N ALA A 204 -21.28 -0.62 -8.34
CA ALA A 204 -20.18 -0.80 -9.28
C ALA A 204 -18.87 -0.09 -8.86
N VAL A 205 -18.99 0.95 -8.01
CA VAL A 205 -17.89 1.64 -7.36
C VAL A 205 -17.76 1.15 -5.92
N SER A 206 -18.80 1.27 -5.09
CA SER A 206 -18.71 1.11 -3.63
C SER A 206 -18.65 -0.34 -3.11
N GLY A 207 -18.95 -1.33 -3.95
CA GLY A 207 -19.10 -2.74 -3.52
C GLY A 207 -20.27 -3.00 -2.54
N ILE A 208 -21.04 -1.98 -2.18
CA ILE A 208 -22.20 -2.07 -1.29
C ILE A 208 -23.43 -2.50 -2.07
N ALA A 209 -24.20 -3.43 -1.50
CA ALA A 209 -25.45 -3.92 -2.07
C ALA A 209 -26.49 -4.15 -0.95
N PRO A 210 -27.80 -4.04 -1.22
CA PRO A 210 -28.86 -4.16 -0.20
C PRO A 210 -28.72 -5.37 0.74
N ARG A 211 -28.28 -6.52 0.19
CA ARG A 211 -28.07 -7.76 0.94
C ARG A 211 -27.05 -7.65 2.08
N LYS A 212 -26.07 -6.75 1.99
CA LYS A 212 -25.04 -6.52 3.02
C LYS A 212 -25.64 -5.78 4.24
N MET A 213 -26.63 -4.91 4.02
CA MET A 213 -27.27 -4.11 5.07
C MET A 213 -28.04 -4.94 6.10
N ARG A 214 -28.39 -6.20 5.78
CA ARG A 214 -28.95 -7.16 6.74
C ARG A 214 -28.05 -7.44 7.95
N LEU A 215 -26.74 -7.19 7.83
CA LEU A 215 -25.75 -7.37 8.88
C LEU A 215 -25.09 -6.05 9.31
N ALA A 216 -25.55 -4.92 8.78
CA ALA A 216 -25.01 -3.61 9.14
C ALA A 216 -25.39 -3.23 10.56
N ARG A 217 -24.42 -2.67 11.30
CA ARG A 217 -24.62 -2.00 12.59
C ARG A 217 -25.34 -0.67 12.39
N ASP A 218 -25.97 -0.16 13.43
CA ASP A 218 -26.58 1.17 13.40
C ASP A 218 -25.51 2.28 13.39
N PHE A 219 -25.87 3.45 12.86
CA PHE A 219 -24.89 4.50 12.56
C PHE A 219 -24.23 5.05 13.84
N GLU A 220 -25.02 5.19 14.89
CA GLU A 220 -24.65 5.73 16.20
C GLU A 220 -23.57 4.88 16.87
N ASP A 221 -23.73 3.55 16.88
CA ASP A 221 -22.75 2.61 17.45
C ASP A 221 -21.42 2.70 16.70
N VAL A 222 -21.48 2.65 15.37
CA VAL A 222 -20.28 2.71 14.51
C VAL A 222 -19.58 4.07 14.64
N GLN A 223 -20.34 5.16 14.70
CA GLN A 223 -19.80 6.50 14.91
C GLN A 223 -19.07 6.59 16.25
N ALA A 224 -19.62 6.02 17.32
CA ALA A 224 -19.00 6.00 18.64
C ALA A 224 -17.72 5.14 18.68
N GLU A 225 -17.76 3.91 18.14
CA GLU A 225 -16.57 3.04 18.06
C GLU A 225 -15.45 3.69 17.22
N VAL A 226 -15.78 4.30 16.07
CA VAL A 226 -14.81 5.00 15.22
C VAL A 226 -14.26 6.27 15.90
N ALA A 227 -15.10 7.04 16.60
CA ALA A 227 -14.64 8.21 17.34
C ALA A 227 -13.63 7.83 18.45
N GLU A 228 -13.90 6.76 19.21
CA GLU A 228 -12.97 6.25 20.22
C GLU A 228 -11.64 5.78 19.60
N LEU A 229 -11.71 5.07 18.46
CA LEU A 229 -10.52 4.60 17.75
C LEU A 229 -9.66 5.74 17.18
N LEU A 230 -10.27 6.87 16.81
CA LEU A 230 -9.57 8.06 16.29
C LEU A 230 -9.08 9.04 17.38
N GLN A 231 -9.52 8.89 18.63
CA GLN A 231 -9.15 9.77 19.73
C GLN A 231 -7.63 9.73 19.99
N ASP A 232 -7.00 10.91 20.08
CA ASP A 232 -5.57 11.13 20.34
C ASP A 232 -4.56 10.42 19.41
N ARG A 233 -5.02 9.91 18.26
CA ARG A 233 -4.19 9.28 17.21
C ARG A 233 -4.00 10.17 15.99
N ILE A 234 -3.06 9.80 15.12
CA ILE A 234 -2.81 10.46 13.83
C ILE A 234 -3.60 9.73 12.75
N LEU A 235 -4.63 10.39 12.21
CA LEU A 235 -5.48 9.90 11.14
C LEU A 235 -4.82 10.04 9.76
N ILE A 236 -4.59 8.93 9.08
CA ILE A 236 -4.07 8.85 7.71
C ILE A 236 -5.25 8.53 6.77
N GLY A 237 -5.29 9.13 5.58
CA GLY A 237 -6.42 8.95 4.65
C GLY A 237 -6.14 9.45 3.24
N HIS A 238 -7.12 9.32 2.34
CA HIS A 238 -7.03 9.78 0.95
C HIS A 238 -8.19 10.71 0.59
N ASP A 239 -7.98 12.01 0.78
CA ASP A 239 -9.02 13.06 0.66
C ASP A 239 -10.08 13.01 1.77
N VAL A 240 -9.65 12.55 2.96
CA VAL A 240 -10.38 12.16 4.20
C VAL A 240 -11.43 13.14 4.75
N LYS A 241 -11.63 14.29 4.12
CA LYS A 241 -12.76 15.18 4.42
C LYS A 241 -14.08 14.47 4.14
N HIS A 242 -14.19 13.74 3.03
CA HIS A 242 -15.45 13.10 2.62
C HIS A 242 -15.88 11.99 3.58
N ASP A 243 -14.91 11.22 4.08
CA ASP A 243 -15.07 10.20 5.11
C ASP A 243 -15.53 10.80 6.45
N LEU A 244 -14.86 11.86 6.89
CA LEU A 244 -15.21 12.57 8.13
C LEU A 244 -16.58 13.26 8.04
N ASP A 245 -16.91 13.86 6.89
CA ASP A 245 -18.24 14.42 6.61
C ASP A 245 -19.32 13.32 6.72
N ALA A 246 -19.09 12.14 6.10
CA ALA A 246 -20.04 11.03 6.08
C ALA A 246 -20.19 10.33 7.45
N LEU A 247 -19.13 10.30 8.26
CA LEU A 247 -19.14 9.89 9.67
C LEU A 247 -19.72 10.97 10.60
N GLN A 248 -19.94 12.19 10.12
CA GLN A 248 -20.31 13.36 10.92
C GLN A 248 -19.30 13.63 12.08
N LEU A 249 -18.02 13.32 11.86
CA LEU A 249 -16.94 13.48 12.84
C LEU A 249 -15.98 14.61 12.43
N THR A 250 -15.26 15.16 13.40
CA THR A 250 -14.16 16.11 13.17
C THR A 250 -12.88 15.61 13.81
N HIS A 251 -11.74 15.83 13.14
CA HIS A 251 -10.43 15.45 13.65
C HIS A 251 -9.43 16.60 13.53
N SER A 252 -8.41 16.65 14.40
CA SER A 252 -7.41 17.72 14.43
C SER A 252 -6.65 17.82 13.11
N ILE A 253 -6.67 18.99 12.47
CA ILE A 253 -5.99 19.22 11.17
C ILE A 253 -4.47 19.03 11.29
N LYS A 254 -3.89 19.16 12.48
CA LYS A 254 -2.46 18.91 12.77
C LYS A 254 -2.10 17.42 12.79
N ASP A 255 -3.10 16.57 12.93
CA ASP A 255 -2.98 15.13 13.16
C ASP A 255 -3.57 14.32 11.99
N ILE A 256 -4.14 15.01 10.98
CA ILE A 256 -4.46 14.43 9.66
C ILE A 256 -3.19 14.29 8.80
N ARG A 257 -3.01 13.14 8.15
CA ARG A 257 -1.99 12.84 7.14
C ARG A 257 -2.65 12.40 5.83
N ASP A 258 -3.24 13.37 5.15
CA ASP A 258 -3.97 13.15 3.90
C ASP A 258 -3.03 12.99 2.71
N THR A 259 -3.01 11.79 2.13
CA THR A 259 -2.16 11.42 0.99
C THR A 259 -2.55 12.15 -0.29
N SER A 260 -3.82 12.48 -0.53
CA SER A 260 -4.25 13.24 -1.72
C SER A 260 -3.77 14.71 -1.68
N LYS A 261 -3.54 15.24 -0.47
CA LYS A 261 -3.12 16.63 -0.21
C LYS A 261 -1.61 16.76 0.03
N PHE A 262 -0.84 15.67 -0.02
CA PHE A 262 0.61 15.67 0.19
C PHE A 262 1.38 16.28 -1.00
N PRO A 263 2.27 17.28 -0.82
CA PRO A 263 2.91 17.98 -1.92
C PRO A 263 3.78 17.07 -2.79
N GLY A 264 4.48 16.10 -2.18
CA GLY A 264 5.34 15.14 -2.88
C GLY A 264 4.61 14.21 -3.84
N PHE A 265 3.28 14.08 -3.71
CA PHE A 265 2.46 13.25 -4.61
C PHE A 265 1.80 14.03 -5.76
N ARG A 266 1.83 15.37 -5.75
CA ARG A 266 1.23 16.22 -6.81
C ARG A 266 1.81 15.97 -8.21
N GLN A 267 3.03 15.47 -8.29
CA GLN A 267 3.67 15.05 -9.55
C GLN A 267 2.87 13.94 -10.25
N TYR A 268 2.38 12.94 -9.51
CA TYR A 268 1.54 11.86 -10.06
C TYR A 268 0.15 12.38 -10.47
N GLY A 269 -0.35 13.44 -9.83
CA GLY A 269 -1.62 14.08 -10.15
C GLY A 269 -1.58 15.07 -11.32
N ASN A 270 -0.43 15.21 -12.01
CA ASN A 270 -0.22 16.22 -13.06
C ASN A 270 -0.57 17.65 -12.56
N GLY A 271 -0.29 17.94 -11.28
CA GLY A 271 -0.61 19.20 -10.60
C GLY A 271 -1.94 19.23 -9.85
N LYS A 272 -2.87 18.29 -10.12
CA LYS A 272 -4.10 18.08 -9.33
C LYS A 272 -3.84 17.15 -8.14
N LYS A 273 -4.87 16.87 -7.32
CA LYS A 273 -4.85 15.72 -6.40
C LYS A 273 -4.66 14.44 -7.24
N PRO A 274 -3.68 13.57 -6.94
CA PRO A 274 -3.61 12.23 -7.53
C PRO A 274 -4.69 11.33 -6.94
N ALA A 275 -5.26 10.42 -7.74
CA ALA A 275 -6.13 9.37 -7.24
C ALA A 275 -5.32 8.21 -6.62
N LEU A 276 -5.88 7.56 -5.58
CA LEU A 276 -5.22 6.50 -4.82
C LEU A 276 -4.66 5.37 -5.71
N ARG A 277 -5.45 4.84 -6.65
CA ARG A 277 -5.01 3.81 -7.62
C ARG A 277 -3.76 4.22 -8.41
N LYS A 278 -3.61 5.51 -8.76
CA LYS A 278 -2.41 5.99 -9.46
C LYS A 278 -1.20 6.05 -8.52
N LEU A 279 -1.39 6.39 -7.24
CA LEU A 279 -0.31 6.31 -6.25
C LEU A 279 0.11 4.86 -5.98
N ALA A 280 -0.85 3.94 -5.86
CA ALA A 280 -0.59 2.51 -5.70
C ALA A 280 0.24 1.95 -6.86
N GLY A 281 -0.19 2.16 -8.10
CA GLY A 281 0.52 1.67 -9.29
C GLY A 281 1.87 2.36 -9.54
N GLU A 282 1.99 3.66 -9.27
CA GLU A 282 3.25 4.39 -9.52
C GLU A 282 4.30 4.18 -8.43
N ILE A 283 3.88 4.18 -7.16
CA ILE A 283 4.79 4.14 -6.00
C ILE A 283 4.95 2.70 -5.51
N LEU A 284 3.85 2.04 -5.13
CA LEU A 284 3.87 0.72 -4.50
C LEU A 284 4.00 -0.43 -5.51
N LYS A 285 3.73 -0.17 -6.80
CA LYS A 285 3.64 -1.15 -7.88
C LYS A 285 2.54 -2.20 -7.65
N VAL A 286 1.44 -1.78 -7.02
CA VAL A 286 0.24 -2.59 -6.78
C VAL A 286 -0.93 -2.03 -7.59
N GLU A 287 -1.65 -2.91 -8.29
CA GLU A 287 -2.93 -2.58 -8.91
C GLU A 287 -4.08 -2.86 -7.94
N ILE A 288 -4.95 -1.86 -7.77
CA ILE A 288 -6.13 -1.88 -6.89
C ILE A 288 -7.33 -1.33 -7.65
N GLN A 289 -8.54 -1.45 -7.09
CA GLN A 289 -9.77 -0.91 -7.71
C GLN A 289 -9.90 -1.35 -9.20
N GLN A 290 -9.67 -2.65 -9.46
CA GLN A 290 -9.91 -3.31 -10.76
C GLN A 290 -11.41 -3.59 -11.01
N GLY A 291 -12.24 -3.49 -9.98
CA GLY A 291 -13.70 -3.60 -10.03
C GLY A 291 -14.33 -2.63 -9.03
N ALA A 292 -15.29 -3.11 -8.25
CA ALA A 292 -15.72 -2.39 -7.05
C ALA A 292 -14.56 -2.23 -6.06
N HIS A 293 -14.60 -1.14 -5.29
CA HIS A 293 -13.65 -0.78 -4.25
C HIS A 293 -13.79 -1.70 -3.02
N SER A 294 -12.80 -1.62 -2.14
CA SER A 294 -12.88 -2.16 -0.80
C SER A 294 -12.08 -1.26 0.13
N SER A 295 -12.78 -0.52 0.98
CA SER A 295 -12.14 0.36 1.96
C SER A 295 -11.07 -0.31 2.86
N VAL A 296 -11.09 -1.64 3.05
CA VAL A 296 -9.99 -2.37 3.71
C VAL A 296 -8.70 -2.38 2.86
N GLU A 297 -8.81 -2.55 1.54
CA GLU A 297 -7.68 -2.45 0.60
C GLU A 297 -7.19 -0.99 0.51
N ASP A 298 -8.12 -0.05 0.29
CA ASP A 298 -7.79 1.36 0.11
C ASP A 298 -7.18 2.01 1.37
N ALA A 299 -7.64 1.65 2.58
CA ALA A 299 -7.00 2.05 3.83
C ALA A 299 -5.58 1.46 3.99
N LYS A 300 -5.35 0.19 3.63
CA LYS A 300 -4.01 -0.45 3.69
C LYS A 300 -3.03 0.17 2.71
N VAL A 301 -3.46 0.43 1.47
CA VAL A 301 -2.68 1.15 0.45
C VAL A 301 -2.31 2.54 0.97
N THR A 302 -3.28 3.24 1.54
CA THR A 302 -3.12 4.58 2.09
C THR A 302 -2.13 4.61 3.27
N MET A 303 -2.17 3.62 4.17
CA MET A 303 -1.16 3.42 5.20
C MET A 303 0.23 3.13 4.60
N ALA A 304 0.34 2.21 3.63
CA ALA A 304 1.61 1.85 3.00
C ALA A 304 2.27 3.04 2.26
N LEU A 305 1.47 3.87 1.59
CA LEU A 305 1.91 5.13 0.98
C LEU A 305 2.46 6.11 2.02
N PHE A 306 1.78 6.24 3.17
CA PHE A 306 2.24 7.05 4.30
C PHE A 306 3.54 6.51 4.89
N ARG A 307 3.62 5.22 5.29
CA ARG A 307 4.84 4.59 5.87
C ARG A 307 6.07 4.90 5.02
N ARG A 308 5.99 4.63 3.71
CA ARG A 308 7.09 4.80 2.75
C ARG A 308 7.55 6.26 2.59
N HIS A 309 6.73 7.24 2.95
CA HIS A 309 7.05 8.67 2.86
C HIS A 309 7.00 9.39 4.22
N LYS A 310 6.92 8.64 5.33
CA LYS A 310 6.66 9.18 6.67
C LYS A 310 7.58 10.34 7.06
N PRO A 311 8.91 10.30 6.82
CA PRO A 311 9.78 11.44 7.13
C PRO A 311 9.40 12.72 6.38
N ALA A 312 8.95 12.60 5.13
CA ALA A 312 8.53 13.74 4.32
C ALA A 312 7.14 14.27 4.71
N PHE A 313 6.22 13.39 5.16
CA PHE A 313 4.96 13.79 5.77
C PHE A 313 5.17 14.52 7.11
N ASP A 314 6.06 14.04 7.97
CA ASP A 314 6.34 14.65 9.27
C ASP A 314 7.03 16.03 9.09
N VAL A 315 7.91 16.19 8.09
CA VAL A 315 8.49 17.49 7.70
C VAL A 315 7.42 18.45 7.12
N ASP A 316 6.57 18.00 6.20
CA ASP A 316 5.46 18.81 5.65
C ASP A 316 4.51 19.28 6.77
N ASN A 317 4.15 18.40 7.71
CA ASN A 317 3.33 18.76 8.86
C ASN A 317 4.01 19.78 9.78
N THR A 318 5.29 19.58 10.10
CA THR A 318 6.08 20.49 10.95
C THR A 318 6.19 21.89 10.33
N ASN A 319 6.32 21.98 9.00
CA ASN A 319 6.34 23.25 8.27
C ASN A 319 4.98 23.94 8.22
N ARG A 320 3.87 23.19 8.17
CA ARG A 320 2.49 23.74 8.19
C ARG A 320 2.07 24.20 9.59
N PHE A 321 2.46 23.45 10.62
CA PHE A 321 2.05 23.65 12.00
C PHE A 321 3.26 23.73 12.93
N PRO A 322 4.09 24.80 12.80
CA PRO A 322 5.28 24.97 13.62
C PRO A 322 4.91 25.04 15.10
N THR A 323 5.46 24.12 15.89
CA THR A 323 5.32 24.09 17.35
C THR A 323 6.16 25.21 17.97
N PHE A 324 5.54 26.37 18.18
CA PHE A 324 6.13 27.45 18.97
C PHE A 324 6.30 27.00 20.42
N ALA A 325 7.50 26.51 20.76
CA ALA A 325 7.87 26.23 22.13
C ALA A 325 7.83 27.53 22.96
N PRO A 326 7.10 27.56 24.10
CA PRO A 326 6.95 28.77 24.92
C PRO A 326 8.29 29.13 25.56
N GLY A 327 9.00 30.08 24.95
CA GLY A 327 10.34 30.51 25.35
C GLY A 327 11.24 30.95 24.20
N ALA A 328 10.98 30.47 22.98
CA ALA A 328 11.76 30.80 21.78
C ALA A 328 11.51 32.25 21.30
N ARG A 329 12.11 33.24 21.98
CA ARG A 329 12.10 34.65 21.56
C ARG A 329 12.68 34.78 20.16
N SER A 330 11.86 35.17 19.19
CA SER A 330 12.30 35.39 17.80
C SER A 330 13.39 36.46 17.75
N ALA A 331 14.60 36.10 17.32
CA ALA A 331 15.72 37.03 17.21
C ALA A 331 15.37 38.16 16.21
N ALA A 332 15.19 39.38 16.73
CA ALA A 332 14.77 40.52 15.93
C ALA A 332 15.79 40.83 14.82
N LYS A 333 15.34 40.80 13.57
CA LYS A 333 16.17 41.14 12.40
C LYS A 333 16.64 42.59 12.52
N LYS A 334 17.93 42.80 12.83
CA LYS A 334 18.53 44.14 12.92
C LYS A 334 18.25 44.93 11.64
N PRO A 335 17.78 46.20 11.72
CA PRO A 335 17.47 46.99 10.54
C PRO A 335 18.75 47.24 9.72
N ARG A 336 18.68 46.99 8.41
CA ARG A 336 19.78 47.27 7.48
C ARG A 336 20.00 48.79 7.43
N LYS A 337 21.11 49.28 7.98
CA LYS A 337 21.51 50.70 7.81
C LYS A 337 21.55 51.02 6.31
N LYS A 338 20.70 51.94 5.86
CA LYS A 338 20.90 52.61 4.57
C LYS A 338 22.23 53.36 4.63
N LYS A 339 23.13 53.14 3.68
CA LYS A 339 24.21 54.11 3.44
C LYS A 339 23.57 55.37 2.86
N LYS A 340 24.05 56.53 3.31
CA LYS A 340 24.02 57.76 2.51
C LYS A 340 25.14 57.65 1.47
#